data_AF-A0A914IT62-F1
#
_entry.id   AF-A0A914IT62-F1
#
_cell.length_a   1.000
_cell.length_b   1.000
_cell.length_c   1.000
_cell.angle_alpha   90.00
_cell.angle_beta   90.00
_cell.angle_gamma   90.00
#
_symmetry.space_group_name_H-M   'P 1'
#
loop_
_entity.id
_entity.type
_entity.pdbx_description
1 polymer ?
#
loop_
_entity_poly.entity_id
_entity_poly.type
_entity_poly.pdbx_seq_one_letter_code
_entity_poly.pdbx_strand_id
1 'polypeptide(L)'
;MTNSTPISPEMESATSPNFSVDSIGVNLQRIAQAKWKLDDFSVRQDELLAELTEFQKRDAFIEKTQETINELNKEKEAHSDIIQSINKDKDDLEKVMASLREEQRELQNNLILQYQQIFELIEQANKLATDSGIPETELIKPTILPQNAIANAAQQALANQGQPLFDGSYPETGRRIDAAVRRPFTEHVRSGELAQAVRKSSSEPANEGMRIVPPADPP
;
A
#
# COMPACT_ATOMS: atom_id res chain seq x y z
N MET A 1 124.84 5.96 39.19
CA MET A 1 124.93 6.61 37.87
C MET A 1 123.51 6.80 37.37
N THR A 2 123.16 8.05 37.18
CA THR A 2 121.82 8.56 36.85
C THR A 2 121.43 8.22 35.43
N ASN A 3 120.18 7.82 35.19
CA ASN A 3 119.49 8.22 33.98
C ASN A 3 118.00 8.38 34.26
N SER A 4 117.61 9.65 34.36
CA SER A 4 116.24 10.13 34.41
C SER A 4 115.66 10.11 32.99
N THR A 5 114.51 9.47 32.81
CA THR A 5 113.67 9.66 31.62
C THR A 5 112.44 10.46 32.05
N PRO A 6 112.16 11.62 31.44
CA PRO A 6 111.05 12.47 31.87
C PRO A 6 109.71 11.94 31.36
N ILE A 7 108.73 12.01 32.25
CA ILE A 7 107.30 11.78 32.01
C ILE A 7 106.77 12.98 31.21
N SER A 8 106.24 12.74 30.01
CA SER A 8 105.37 13.69 29.30
C SER A 8 103.91 13.34 29.60
N PRO A 9 103.11 14.26 30.15
CA PRO A 9 101.67 14.10 30.20
C PRO A 9 101.09 14.58 28.87
N GLU A 10 100.67 13.65 28.00
CA GLU A 10 99.71 13.99 26.93
C GLU A 10 98.38 14.31 27.61
N MET A 11 98.12 15.60 27.80
CA MET A 11 96.76 16.09 27.97
C MET A 11 96.01 15.83 26.66
N GLU A 12 95.13 14.83 26.67
CA GLU A 12 94.05 14.72 25.69
C GLU A 12 93.23 16.01 25.76
N SER A 13 93.53 16.92 24.84
CA SER A 13 92.69 18.07 24.55
C SER A 13 91.34 17.54 24.08
N ALA A 14 90.34 17.61 24.95
CA ALA A 14 88.95 17.51 24.58
C ALA A 14 88.69 18.53 23.47
N THR A 15 88.68 18.05 22.23
CA THR A 15 88.40 18.87 21.06
C THR A 15 86.91 19.15 21.11
N SER A 16 86.52 20.26 21.73
CA SER A 16 85.16 20.79 21.60
C SER A 16 84.87 20.93 20.10
N PRO A 17 83.79 20.31 19.58
CA PRO A 17 83.49 20.37 18.16
C PRO A 17 83.30 21.85 17.79
N ASN A 18 84.23 22.36 16.99
CA ASN A 18 84.22 23.74 16.51
C ASN A 18 83.14 23.83 15.42
N PHE A 19 81.88 23.97 15.82
CA PHE A 19 80.76 24.11 14.90
C PHE A 19 80.88 25.47 14.19
N SER A 20 81.19 25.45 12.90
CA SER A 20 81.12 26.67 12.07
C SER A 20 79.70 27.23 12.11
N VAL A 21 79.57 28.54 12.32
CA VAL A 21 78.28 29.27 12.34
C VAL A 21 77.48 29.00 11.05
N ASP A 22 78.16 28.83 9.91
CA ASP A 22 77.54 28.48 8.63
C ASP A 22 76.90 27.08 8.65
N SER A 23 77.50 26.12 9.35
CA SER A 23 76.94 24.76 9.52
C SER A 23 75.68 24.80 10.39
N ILE A 24 75.66 25.64 11.42
CA ILE A 24 74.49 25.85 12.27
C ILE A 24 73.35 26.49 11.44
N GLY A 25 73.66 27.48 10.60
CA GLY A 25 72.69 28.11 9.70
C GLY A 25 72.03 27.11 8.73
N VAL A 26 72.81 26.25 8.10
CA VAL A 26 72.29 25.19 7.21
C VAL A 26 71.40 24.20 7.96
N ASN A 27 71.79 23.79 9.18
CA ASN A 27 71.00 22.88 9.98
C ASN A 27 69.68 23.50 10.45
N LEU A 28 69.69 24.77 10.88
CA LEU A 28 68.47 25.51 11.22
C LEU A 28 67.54 25.65 10.02
N GLN A 29 68.08 25.90 8.83
CA GLN A 29 67.28 25.96 7.61
C GLN A 29 66.65 24.60 7.25
N ARG A 30 67.39 23.49 7.43
CA ARG A 30 66.83 22.13 7.28
C ARG A 30 65.73 21.85 8.30
N ILE A 31 65.92 22.26 9.56
CA ILE A 31 64.90 22.11 10.61
C ILE A 31 63.65 22.92 10.27
N ALA A 32 63.81 24.16 9.81
CA ALA A 32 62.68 25.00 9.39
C ALA A 32 61.92 24.38 8.21
N GLN A 33 62.62 23.84 7.21
CA GLN A 33 61.99 23.13 6.09
C GLN A 33 61.29 21.85 6.52
N ALA A 34 61.89 21.07 7.42
CA ALA A 34 61.29 19.85 7.96
C ALA A 34 60.02 20.17 8.75
N LYS A 35 60.04 21.24 9.56
CA LYS A 35 58.87 21.73 10.29
C LYS A 35 57.75 22.12 9.34
N TRP A 36 58.04 22.91 8.31
CA TRP A 36 57.02 23.31 7.33
C TRP A 36 56.37 22.12 6.62
N LYS A 37 57.15 21.10 6.26
CA LYS A 37 56.61 19.86 5.69
C LYS A 37 55.75 19.06 6.68
N LEU A 38 56.13 19.06 7.96
CA LEU A 38 55.34 18.40 9.01
C LEU A 38 54.00 19.10 9.19
N ASP A 39 53.99 20.43 9.20
CA ASP A 39 52.78 21.24 9.31
C ASP A 39 51.86 21.01 8.10
N ASP A 40 52.39 21.03 6.86
CA ASP A 40 51.63 20.70 5.64
C ASP A 40 51.07 19.27 5.64
N PHE A 41 51.86 18.30 6.12
CA PHE A 41 51.38 16.93 6.28
C PHE A 41 50.24 16.84 7.31
N SER A 42 50.36 17.53 8.44
CA SER A 42 49.32 17.55 9.48
C SER A 42 48.00 18.09 8.93
N VAL A 43 48.04 19.17 8.16
CA VAL A 43 46.83 19.74 7.54
C VAL A 43 46.18 18.75 6.58
N ARG A 44 46.97 18.10 5.70
CA ARG A 44 46.43 17.09 4.77
C ARG A 44 45.89 15.86 5.48
N GLN A 45 46.50 15.47 6.60
CA GLN A 45 46.00 14.38 7.42
C GLN A 45 44.61 14.71 7.99
N ASP A 46 44.43 15.93 8.51
CA ASP A 46 43.15 16.38 9.06
C ASP A 46 42.06 16.45 7.97
N GLU A 47 42.41 16.94 6.77
CA GLU A 47 41.52 16.95 5.60
C GLU A 47 41.07 15.54 5.22
N LEU A 48 42.00 14.59 5.13
CA LEU A 48 41.69 13.19 4.80
C LEU A 48 40.81 12.52 5.87
N LEU A 49 41.06 12.80 7.16
CA LEU A 49 40.23 12.27 8.25
C LEU A 49 38.81 12.85 8.22
N ALA A 50 38.66 14.13 7.86
CA ALA A 50 37.37 14.76 7.67
C ALA A 50 36.61 14.13 6.50
N GLU A 51 37.25 13.95 5.35
CA GLU A 51 36.66 13.28 4.18
C GLU A 51 36.28 11.83 4.47
N LEU A 52 37.14 11.07 5.17
CA LEU A 52 36.85 9.69 5.58
C LEU A 52 35.61 9.62 6.47
N THR A 53 35.48 10.56 7.40
CA THR A 53 34.30 10.65 8.28
C THR A 53 33.03 10.97 7.48
N GLU A 54 33.13 11.83 6.47
CA GLU A 54 32.00 12.14 5.59
C GLU A 54 31.62 10.93 4.72
N PHE A 55 32.61 10.22 4.19
CA PHE A 55 32.41 9.00 3.41
C PHE A 55 31.67 7.94 4.23
N GLN A 56 32.10 7.68 5.47
CA GLN A 56 31.43 6.76 6.38
C GLN A 56 29.97 7.12 6.65
N LYS A 57 29.65 8.42 6.77
CA LYS A 57 28.26 8.88 6.92
C LYS A 57 27.43 8.61 5.67
N ARG A 58 28.01 8.82 4.48
CA ARG A 58 27.33 8.53 3.21
C ARG A 58 27.07 7.03 3.06
N ASP A 59 28.03 6.18 3.42
CA ASP A 59 27.87 4.73 3.40
C ASP A 59 26.73 4.27 4.33
N ALA A 60 26.70 4.75 5.57
CA ALA A 60 25.62 4.44 6.51
C ALA A 60 24.25 4.92 6.00
N PHE A 61 24.20 6.06 5.32
CA PHE A 61 22.97 6.57 4.70
C PHE A 61 22.51 5.67 3.53
N ILE A 62 23.43 5.20 2.70
CA ILE A 62 23.13 4.28 1.60
C ILE A 62 22.58 2.96 2.16
N GLU A 63 23.21 2.41 3.19
CA GLU A 63 22.77 1.17 3.85
C GLU A 63 21.34 1.31 4.39
N LYS A 64 21.05 2.40 5.11
CA LYS A 64 19.71 2.69 5.62
C LYS A 64 18.68 2.88 4.51
N THR A 65 19.08 3.51 3.40
CA THR A 65 18.21 3.66 2.23
C THR A 65 17.89 2.30 1.62
N GLN A 66 18.87 1.42 1.52
CA GLN A 66 18.67 0.06 1.02
C GLN A 66 17.76 -0.77 1.93
N GLU A 67 17.91 -0.63 3.25
CA GLU A 67 17.01 -1.25 4.24
C GLU A 67 15.57 -0.76 4.04
N THR A 68 15.36 0.55 3.91
CA THR A 68 14.03 1.14 3.67
C THR A 68 13.43 0.62 2.36
N ILE A 69 14.22 0.50 1.29
CA ILE A 69 13.76 -0.07 0.01
C ILE A 69 13.32 -1.52 0.19
N ASN A 70 14.05 -2.31 0.98
CA ASN A 70 13.70 -3.71 1.23
C ASN A 70 12.40 -3.83 2.04
N GLU A 71 12.18 -2.97 3.03
CA GLU A 71 10.93 -2.90 3.79
C GLU A 71 9.74 -2.55 2.89
N LEU A 72 9.87 -1.52 2.05
CA LEU A 72 8.83 -1.12 1.11
C LEU A 72 8.48 -2.24 0.11
N ASN A 73 9.48 -3.01 -0.35
CA ASN A 73 9.24 -4.15 -1.24
C ASN A 73 8.48 -5.26 -0.52
N LYS A 74 8.80 -5.57 0.74
CA LYS A 74 8.05 -6.54 1.55
C LYS A 74 6.61 -6.10 1.76
N GLU A 75 6.39 -4.82 2.07
CA GLU A 75 5.03 -4.27 2.23
C GLU A 75 4.24 -4.33 0.93
N LYS A 76 4.88 -3.98 -0.20
CA LYS A 76 4.29 -4.10 -1.54
C LYS A 76 3.87 -5.53 -1.86
N GLU A 77 4.70 -6.52 -1.55
CA GLU A 77 4.38 -7.95 -1.74
C GLU A 77 3.18 -8.36 -0.86
N ALA A 78 3.20 -8.00 0.42
CA ALA A 78 2.08 -8.27 1.33
C ALA A 78 0.77 -7.63 0.85
N HIS A 79 0.81 -6.40 0.34
CA HIS A 79 -0.36 -5.74 -0.25
C HIS A 79 -0.84 -6.42 -1.54
N SER A 80 0.09 -6.89 -2.39
CA SER A 80 -0.26 -7.67 -3.58
C SER A 80 -1.04 -8.93 -3.20
N ASP A 81 -0.61 -9.64 -2.16
CA ASP A 81 -1.29 -10.85 -1.67
C ASP A 81 -2.69 -10.56 -1.14
N ILE A 82 -2.84 -9.46 -0.37
CA ILE A 82 -4.16 -9.02 0.13
C ILE A 82 -5.10 -8.70 -1.03
N ILE A 83 -4.64 -7.98 -2.05
CA ILE A 83 -5.45 -7.65 -3.23
C ILE A 83 -5.88 -8.90 -3.98
N GLN A 84 -4.99 -9.88 -4.14
CA GLN A 84 -5.34 -11.16 -4.78
C GLN A 84 -6.40 -11.92 -3.98
N SER A 85 -6.30 -11.94 -2.65
CA SER A 85 -7.32 -12.53 -1.78
C SER A 85 -8.67 -11.84 -1.94
N ILE A 86 -8.71 -10.51 -1.90
CA ILE A 86 -9.95 -9.74 -2.07
C ILE A 86 -10.62 -10.05 -3.40
N ASN A 87 -9.85 -10.13 -4.49
CA ASN A 87 -10.39 -10.45 -5.80
C ASN A 87 -10.98 -11.87 -5.86
N LYS A 88 -10.31 -12.84 -5.23
CA LYS A 88 -10.84 -14.19 -5.11
C LYS A 88 -12.15 -14.23 -4.31
N ASP A 89 -12.18 -13.54 -3.17
CA ASP A 89 -13.38 -13.46 -2.32
C ASP A 89 -14.54 -12.80 -3.08
N LYS A 90 -14.26 -11.76 -3.87
CA LYS A 90 -15.25 -11.12 -4.75
C LYS A 90 -15.82 -12.13 -5.75
N ASP A 91 -14.98 -12.86 -6.46
CA ASP A 91 -15.40 -13.83 -7.47
C ASP A 91 -16.23 -14.96 -6.84
N ASP A 92 -15.86 -15.41 -5.64
CA ASP A 92 -16.59 -16.45 -4.92
C ASP A 92 -17.96 -15.94 -4.41
N LEU A 93 -18.04 -14.70 -3.94
CA LEU A 93 -19.31 -14.06 -3.58
C LEU A 93 -20.24 -13.87 -4.78
N GLU A 94 -19.69 -13.50 -5.95
CA GLU A 94 -20.48 -13.38 -7.18
C GLU A 94 -21.13 -14.73 -7.57
N LYS A 95 -20.41 -15.85 -7.42
CA LYS A 95 -20.95 -17.19 -7.64
C LYS A 95 -22.07 -17.53 -6.65
N VAL A 96 -21.87 -17.25 -5.36
CA VAL A 96 -22.89 -17.50 -4.33
C VAL A 96 -24.16 -16.67 -4.62
N MET A 97 -24.01 -15.40 -4.97
CA MET A 97 -25.12 -14.53 -5.32
C MET A 97 -25.86 -15.01 -6.57
N ALA A 98 -25.14 -15.52 -7.57
CA ALA A 98 -25.76 -16.12 -8.75
C ALA A 98 -26.57 -17.37 -8.39
N SER A 99 -26.02 -18.26 -7.56
CA SER A 99 -26.73 -19.46 -7.06
C SER A 99 -28.02 -19.09 -6.32
N LEU A 100 -27.94 -18.16 -5.36
CA LEU A 100 -29.10 -17.73 -4.58
C LEU A 100 -30.19 -17.07 -5.44
N ARG A 101 -29.81 -16.32 -6.48
CA ARG A 101 -30.77 -15.76 -7.43
C ARG A 101 -31.47 -16.84 -8.26
N GLU A 102 -30.75 -17.90 -8.63
CA GLU A 102 -31.34 -19.04 -9.34
C GLU A 102 -32.29 -19.80 -8.42
N GLU A 103 -31.85 -20.15 -7.21
CA GLU A 103 -32.69 -20.82 -6.20
C GLU A 103 -33.96 -20.00 -5.89
N GLN A 104 -33.84 -18.68 -5.76
CA GLN A 104 -34.98 -17.79 -5.59
C GLN A 104 -35.94 -17.86 -6.77
N ARG A 105 -35.42 -17.84 -8.00
CA ARG A 105 -36.24 -17.93 -9.22
C ARG A 105 -36.95 -19.28 -9.31
N GLU A 106 -36.25 -20.37 -9.03
CA GLU A 106 -36.81 -21.73 -9.01
C GLU A 106 -37.93 -21.84 -7.98
N LEU A 107 -37.72 -21.33 -6.77
CA LEU A 107 -38.72 -21.33 -5.70
C LEU A 107 -39.96 -20.51 -6.10
N GLN A 108 -39.77 -19.32 -6.67
CA GLN A 108 -40.87 -18.48 -7.15
C GLN A 108 -41.66 -19.18 -8.26
N ASN A 109 -40.97 -19.79 -9.23
CA ASN A 109 -41.60 -20.54 -10.31
C ASN A 109 -42.40 -21.74 -9.76
N ASN A 110 -41.84 -22.49 -8.82
CA ASN A 110 -42.55 -23.60 -8.18
C ASN A 110 -43.82 -23.12 -7.47
N LEU A 111 -43.73 -22.00 -6.73
CA LEU A 111 -44.86 -21.44 -6.02
C LEU A 111 -45.96 -20.94 -6.99
N ILE A 112 -45.58 -20.36 -8.13
CA ILE A 112 -46.53 -20.00 -9.20
C ILE A 112 -47.28 -21.24 -9.70
N LEU A 113 -46.57 -22.33 -9.99
CA LEU A 113 -47.19 -23.58 -10.44
C LEU A 113 -48.15 -24.16 -9.40
N GLN A 114 -47.79 -24.10 -8.12
CA GLN A 114 -48.69 -24.52 -7.03
C GLN A 114 -49.95 -23.66 -6.96
N TYR A 115 -49.82 -22.33 -7.05
CA TYR A 115 -50.98 -21.44 -7.10
C TYR A 115 -51.86 -21.74 -8.32
N GLN A 116 -51.26 -22.00 -9.49
CA GLN A 116 -52.00 -22.36 -10.70
C GLN A 116 -52.83 -23.63 -10.48
N GLN A 117 -52.22 -24.68 -9.93
CA GLN A 117 -52.91 -25.93 -9.62
C GLN A 117 -54.08 -25.70 -8.64
N ILE A 118 -53.90 -24.85 -7.63
CA ILE A 118 -54.98 -24.54 -6.69
C ILE A 118 -56.14 -23.81 -7.40
N PHE A 119 -55.86 -22.86 -8.29
CA PHE A 119 -56.91 -22.17 -9.04
C PHE A 119 -57.69 -23.14 -9.94
N GLU A 120 -57.01 -24.06 -10.63
CA GLU A 120 -57.66 -25.10 -11.43
C GLU A 120 -58.53 -26.02 -10.58
N LEU A 121 -58.06 -26.42 -9.38
CA LEU A 121 -58.85 -27.24 -8.45
C LEU A 121 -60.08 -26.49 -7.92
N ILE A 122 -59.96 -25.18 -7.64
CA ILE A 122 -61.09 -24.34 -7.25
C ILE A 122 -62.13 -24.28 -8.38
N GLU A 123 -61.70 -24.10 -9.63
CA GLU A 123 -62.58 -24.07 -10.80
C GLU A 123 -63.30 -25.41 -10.99
N GLN A 124 -62.58 -26.53 -10.91
CA GLN A 124 -63.15 -27.88 -11.00
C GLN A 124 -64.16 -28.17 -9.88
N ALA A 125 -63.83 -27.81 -8.63
CA ALA A 125 -64.71 -28.00 -7.49
C ALA A 125 -65.98 -27.14 -7.61
N ASN A 126 -65.86 -25.88 -8.01
CA ASN A 126 -67.00 -24.99 -8.23
C ASN A 126 -67.89 -25.44 -9.38
N LYS A 127 -67.32 -25.99 -10.45
CA LYS A 127 -68.07 -26.59 -11.54
C LYS A 127 -68.92 -27.76 -11.03
N LEU A 128 -68.31 -28.70 -10.28
CA LEU A 128 -69.03 -29.83 -9.69
C LEU A 128 -70.14 -29.39 -8.72
N ALA A 129 -69.88 -28.35 -7.92
CA ALA A 129 -70.86 -27.76 -7.00
C ALA A 129 -72.07 -27.19 -7.75
N THR A 130 -71.81 -26.42 -8.82
CA THR A 130 -72.86 -25.87 -9.69
C THR A 130 -73.67 -26.99 -10.35
N ASP A 131 -73.01 -28.02 -10.89
CA ASP A 131 -73.66 -29.20 -11.48
C ASP A 131 -74.53 -29.96 -10.47
N SER A 132 -74.20 -29.87 -9.17
CA SER A 132 -74.95 -30.47 -8.06
C SER A 132 -76.07 -29.58 -7.51
N GLY A 133 -76.29 -28.40 -8.07
CA GLY A 133 -77.35 -27.47 -7.67
C GLY A 133 -76.99 -26.52 -6.52
N ILE A 134 -75.69 -26.38 -6.18
CA ILE A 134 -75.24 -25.40 -5.19
C ILE A 134 -75.30 -23.99 -5.79
N PRO A 135 -75.92 -23.00 -5.11
CA PRO A 135 -76.04 -21.64 -5.61
C PRO A 135 -74.69 -20.91 -5.62
N GLU A 136 -74.52 -19.97 -6.56
CA GLU A 136 -73.27 -19.24 -6.81
C GLU A 136 -72.72 -18.49 -5.58
N THR A 137 -73.60 -18.12 -4.64
CA THR A 137 -73.23 -17.46 -3.38
C THR A 137 -72.38 -18.32 -2.45
N GLU A 138 -72.43 -19.64 -2.61
CA GLU A 138 -71.72 -20.62 -1.77
C GLU A 138 -70.45 -21.19 -2.43
N LEU A 139 -70.13 -20.75 -3.65
CA LEU A 139 -68.93 -21.20 -4.37
C LEU A 139 -67.63 -20.64 -3.74
N ILE A 140 -66.54 -21.41 -3.91
CA ILE A 140 -65.23 -21.05 -3.41
C ILE A 140 -64.67 -19.88 -4.24
N LYS A 141 -64.51 -18.71 -3.61
CA LYS A 141 -63.98 -17.52 -4.27
C LYS A 141 -62.45 -17.54 -4.26
N PRO A 142 -61.76 -17.17 -5.36
CA PRO A 142 -60.30 -17.06 -5.40
C PRO A 142 -59.67 -16.19 -4.30
N THR A 143 -60.44 -15.28 -3.71
CA THR A 143 -60.06 -14.41 -2.59
C THR A 143 -59.69 -15.16 -1.30
N ILE A 144 -60.02 -16.46 -1.19
CA ILE A 144 -59.56 -17.27 -0.05
C ILE A 144 -58.04 -17.46 -0.03
N LEU A 145 -57.37 -17.25 -1.17
CA LEU A 145 -55.93 -17.40 -1.28
C LEU A 145 -55.20 -16.08 -0.94
N PRO A 146 -53.96 -16.16 -0.42
CA PRO A 146 -53.17 -14.97 -0.13
C PRO A 146 -53.00 -14.10 -1.37
N GLN A 147 -53.34 -12.80 -1.28
CA GLN A 147 -53.16 -11.84 -2.38
C GLN A 147 -51.76 -11.23 -2.39
N ASN A 148 -50.75 -12.09 -2.47
CA ASN A 148 -49.37 -11.65 -2.66
C ASN A 148 -49.03 -11.52 -4.16
N ALA A 149 -47.90 -10.89 -4.48
CA ALA A 149 -47.48 -10.67 -5.86
C ALA A 149 -47.38 -11.98 -6.68
N ILE A 150 -47.04 -13.10 -6.03
CA ILE A 150 -46.86 -14.40 -6.68
C ILE A 150 -48.21 -15.05 -7.02
N ALA A 151 -49.18 -15.00 -6.10
CA ALA A 151 -50.54 -15.46 -6.35
C ALA A 151 -51.22 -14.64 -7.47
N ASN A 152 -51.00 -13.33 -7.48
CA ASN A 152 -51.48 -12.45 -8.55
C ASN A 152 -50.82 -12.79 -9.90
N ALA A 153 -49.51 -13.04 -9.91
CA ALA A 153 -48.80 -13.48 -11.12
C ALA A 153 -49.32 -14.84 -11.63
N ALA A 154 -49.62 -15.78 -10.73
CA ALA A 154 -50.19 -17.09 -11.09
C ALA A 154 -51.58 -16.97 -11.71
N GLN A 155 -52.46 -16.13 -11.15
CA GLN A 155 -53.78 -15.84 -11.74
C GLN A 155 -53.65 -15.22 -13.14
N GLN A 156 -52.73 -14.26 -13.31
CA GLN A 156 -52.47 -13.64 -14.61
C GLN A 156 -51.91 -14.65 -15.63
N ALA A 157 -51.03 -15.56 -15.21
CA ALA A 157 -50.45 -16.59 -16.07
C ALA A 157 -51.50 -17.60 -16.55
N LEU A 158 -52.47 -17.96 -15.69
CA LEU A 158 -53.65 -18.75 -16.05
C LEU A 158 -54.55 -18.02 -17.05
N ALA A 159 -54.81 -16.73 -16.83
CA ALA A 159 -55.62 -15.92 -17.73
C ALA A 159 -54.98 -15.71 -19.12
N ASN A 160 -53.65 -15.76 -19.21
CA ASN A 160 -52.88 -15.45 -20.42
C ASN A 160 -52.29 -16.68 -21.14
N GLN A 161 -52.76 -17.91 -20.86
CA GLN A 161 -52.30 -19.15 -21.52
C GLN A 161 -50.76 -19.38 -21.49
N GLY A 162 -50.10 -19.13 -20.35
CA GLY A 162 -48.77 -19.71 -20.09
C GLY A 162 -47.52 -18.94 -20.56
N GLN A 163 -47.57 -17.62 -20.76
CA GLN A 163 -46.33 -16.83 -20.92
C GLN A 163 -45.66 -16.52 -19.55
N PRO A 164 -44.35 -16.77 -19.39
CA PRO A 164 -43.65 -16.43 -18.15
C PRO A 164 -43.47 -14.91 -18.05
N LEU A 165 -43.95 -14.32 -16.96
CA LEU A 165 -44.03 -12.86 -16.78
C LEU A 165 -42.74 -12.23 -16.20
N PHE A 166 -41.74 -13.03 -15.81
CA PHE A 166 -40.60 -12.55 -15.02
C PHE A 166 -39.27 -12.72 -15.76
N ASP A 167 -38.77 -11.65 -16.40
CA ASP A 167 -37.48 -11.64 -17.11
C ASP A 167 -36.26 -11.46 -16.17
N GLY A 168 -36.50 -11.35 -14.86
CA GLY A 168 -35.44 -11.21 -13.86
C GLY A 168 -34.73 -9.85 -13.85
N SER A 169 -35.26 -8.83 -14.54
CA SER A 169 -34.69 -7.49 -14.54
C SER A 169 -34.97 -6.75 -13.22
N TYR A 170 -34.03 -6.88 -12.28
CA TYR A 170 -33.87 -5.90 -11.20
C TYR A 170 -32.99 -4.75 -11.71
N PRO A 171 -33.22 -3.49 -11.26
CA PRO A 171 -32.45 -2.35 -11.72
C PRO A 171 -30.96 -2.54 -11.46
N GLU A 172 -30.20 -2.55 -12.55
CA GLU A 172 -28.75 -2.64 -12.64
C GLU A 172 -28.07 -1.47 -11.91
N THR A 173 -27.90 -1.60 -10.60
CA THR A 173 -27.16 -0.62 -9.79
C THR A 173 -25.68 -0.97 -9.62
N GLY A 174 -25.23 -2.11 -10.14
CA GLY A 174 -23.86 -2.63 -9.93
C GLY A 174 -22.82 -2.35 -11.03
N ARG A 175 -23.21 -1.99 -12.26
CA ARG A 175 -22.29 -1.99 -13.43
C ARG A 175 -21.32 -0.80 -13.54
N ARG A 176 -21.20 0.06 -12.52
CA ARG A 176 -20.31 1.25 -12.60
C ARG A 176 -18.93 1.06 -11.98
N ILE A 177 -18.64 -0.07 -11.32
CA ILE A 177 -17.36 -0.27 -10.62
C ILE A 177 -16.37 -1.11 -11.46
N ASP A 178 -16.84 -1.81 -12.49
CA ASP A 178 -16.04 -2.78 -13.25
C ASP A 178 -14.93 -2.17 -14.12
N ALA A 179 -15.01 -0.88 -14.48
CA ALA A 179 -14.02 -0.26 -15.35
C ALA A 179 -12.72 0.16 -14.63
N ALA A 180 -12.77 0.37 -13.31
CA ALA A 180 -11.61 0.79 -12.52
C ALA A 180 -10.84 -0.39 -11.89
N VAL A 181 -11.54 -1.47 -11.54
CA VAL A 181 -10.96 -2.62 -10.83
C VAL A 181 -10.37 -3.67 -11.77
N ARG A 182 -10.77 -3.68 -13.05
CA ARG A 182 -10.24 -4.62 -14.07
C ARG A 182 -8.85 -4.29 -14.61
N ARG A 183 -8.24 -3.17 -14.23
CA ARG A 183 -6.86 -2.90 -14.65
C ARG A 183 -5.90 -3.62 -13.69
N PRO A 184 -5.13 -4.61 -14.16
CA PRO A 184 -4.06 -5.14 -13.34
C PRO A 184 -3.12 -3.98 -12.98
N PHE A 185 -2.77 -3.88 -11.70
CA PHE A 185 -1.88 -2.84 -11.15
C PHE A 185 -0.49 -2.80 -11.85
N THR A 186 -0.18 -3.81 -12.66
CA THR A 186 1.03 -3.89 -13.49
C THR A 186 1.08 -2.88 -14.64
N GLU A 187 -0.02 -2.25 -15.04
CA GLU A 187 -0.02 -1.32 -16.18
C GLU A 187 0.35 0.12 -15.81
N HIS A 188 0.12 0.55 -14.56
CA HIS A 188 0.47 1.90 -14.08
C HIS A 188 1.95 2.06 -13.72
N VAL A 189 2.72 0.98 -13.69
CA VAL A 189 4.18 1.03 -13.48
C VAL A 189 4.94 1.21 -14.81
N ARG A 190 4.25 1.09 -15.96
CA ARG A 190 4.84 1.34 -17.30
C ARG A 190 4.63 2.75 -17.84
N SER A 191 3.54 3.44 -17.49
CA SER A 191 3.40 4.86 -17.82
C SER A 191 4.09 5.69 -16.74
N GLY A 192 5.12 6.45 -17.11
CA GLY A 192 5.93 7.29 -16.21
C GLY A 192 5.19 8.46 -15.54
N GLU A 193 3.98 8.25 -15.04
CA GLU A 193 3.11 9.27 -14.47
C GLU A 193 3.42 9.58 -12.99
N LEU A 194 4.12 8.71 -12.27
CA LEU A 194 4.54 8.99 -10.88
C LEU A 194 5.67 10.04 -10.78
N ALA A 195 6.40 10.30 -11.87
CA ALA A 195 7.48 11.30 -11.87
C ALA A 195 6.98 12.76 -11.84
N GLN A 196 5.69 13.01 -12.11
CA GLN A 196 5.13 14.37 -12.14
C GLN A 196 4.51 14.82 -10.80
N ALA A 197 4.17 13.89 -9.91
CA ALA A 197 3.54 14.24 -8.63
C ALA A 197 4.54 14.81 -7.59
N VAL A 198 5.80 14.39 -7.63
CA VAL A 198 6.83 14.85 -6.67
C VAL A 198 7.37 16.25 -7.01
N ARG A 199 7.20 16.73 -8.26
CA ARG A 199 7.67 18.08 -8.66
C ARG A 199 6.70 19.21 -8.36
N LYS A 200 5.42 18.93 -8.06
CA LYS A 200 4.40 19.96 -7.79
C LYS A 200 4.27 20.37 -6.33
N SER A 201 4.86 19.65 -5.38
CA SER A 201 4.82 19.99 -3.95
C SER A 201 5.95 20.92 -3.48
N SER A 202 6.79 21.44 -4.39
CA SER A 202 7.95 22.28 -4.06
C SER A 202 7.80 23.76 -4.42
N SER A 203 6.61 24.24 -4.80
CA SER A 203 6.42 25.64 -5.20
C SER A 203 5.10 26.23 -4.69
N GLU A 204 5.04 26.56 -3.40
CA GLU A 204 4.13 27.59 -2.89
C GLU A 204 4.82 28.38 -1.77
N PRO A 205 4.91 29.72 -1.86
CA PRO A 205 5.56 30.55 -0.84
C PRO A 205 4.59 30.91 0.29
N ALA A 206 5.17 31.17 1.46
CA ALA A 206 4.53 31.49 2.73
C ALA A 206 3.77 32.83 2.77
N ASN A 207 2.55 32.82 3.33
CA ASN A 207 1.90 33.77 4.28
C ASN A 207 0.42 33.34 4.39
N GLU A 208 -0.28 33.32 5.52
CA GLU A 208 -0.61 34.46 6.38
C GLU A 208 -1.28 33.93 7.68
N GLY A 209 -1.08 34.65 8.79
CA GLY A 209 -1.23 34.12 10.15
C GLY A 209 -2.64 33.74 10.64
N MET A 210 -2.69 32.65 11.42
CA MET A 210 -3.78 32.37 12.36
C MET A 210 -3.34 32.68 13.79
N ARG A 211 -4.03 33.65 14.41
CA ARG A 211 -3.97 33.95 15.85
C ARG A 211 -4.40 32.72 16.65
N ILE A 212 -3.58 32.30 17.59
CA ILE A 212 -3.91 31.32 18.61
C ILE A 212 -4.74 32.02 19.70
N VAL A 213 -5.96 31.52 19.96
CA VAL A 213 -6.76 31.88 21.14
C VAL A 213 -6.66 30.70 22.12
N PRO A 214 -6.33 30.92 23.41
CA PRO A 214 -6.19 29.83 24.37
C PRO A 214 -7.56 29.30 24.87
N PRO A 215 -7.63 28.04 25.32
CA PRO A 215 -8.88 27.39 25.70
C PRO A 215 -9.38 27.87 27.07
N ALA A 216 -10.71 27.92 27.22
CA ALA A 216 -11.39 28.23 28.47
C ALA A 216 -11.45 27.00 29.40
N ASP A 217 -11.25 27.22 30.69
CA ASP A 217 -11.31 26.19 31.73
C ASP A 217 -12.75 25.69 31.99
N PRO A 218 -12.94 24.38 32.26
CA PRO A 218 -14.24 23.78 32.55
C PRO A 218 -14.66 23.91 34.03
N PRO A 219 -15.97 23.69 34.35
CA PRO A 219 -16.63 24.17 35.57
C PRO A 219 -16.28 23.42 36.86
#